data_AF-A0AA91YV23-F1
#
_entry.id   AF-A0AA91YV23-F1
#
_cell.length_a   1.000
_cell.length_b   1.000
_cell.length_c   1.000
_cell.angle_alpha   90.00
_cell.angle_beta   90.00
_cell.angle_gamma   90.00
#
_symmetry.space_group_name_H-M   'P 1'
#
loop_
_entity.id
_entity.type
_entity.pdbx_description
1 polymer ?
#
loop_
_entity_poly.entity_id
_entity_poly.type
_entity_poly.pdbx_seq_one_letter_code
_entity_poly.pdbx_strand_id
1 'polypeptide(L)'
;MNALVLKVGGIALAALLLAGLEAWALFSVYGHGKAVRDAEWQVRWSNRDAGDKQAWAIDERAERDKEQARQNSINKAVQDGQRKIDSAVADAVTARSAADSLQRAVDDLTERLKRTASSNSCTAAASAAATRTALVLAELFKRADARAGDLAAEADQSRSRGVTCEQAYEGVAGRP
;
A
#
# COMPACT_ATOMS: atom_id res chain seq x y z
N MET A 1 -23.91 73.71 -71.32
CA MET A 1 -24.29 72.84 -70.19
C MET A 1 -23.09 72.13 -69.54
N ASN A 2 -21.89 72.75 -69.46
CA ASN A 2 -20.67 72.01 -69.08
C ASN A 2 -20.09 72.43 -67.72
N ALA A 3 -20.26 73.68 -67.29
CA ALA A 3 -19.68 74.17 -66.04
C ALA A 3 -20.42 73.67 -64.78
N LEU A 4 -21.73 73.49 -64.84
CA LEU A 4 -22.53 73.00 -63.72
C LEU A 4 -22.27 71.50 -63.46
N VAL A 5 -22.24 70.69 -64.52
CA VAL A 5 -22.00 69.24 -64.44
C VAL A 5 -20.59 68.93 -63.92
N LEU A 6 -19.58 69.70 -64.35
CA LEU A 6 -18.21 69.54 -63.87
C LEU A 6 -18.07 69.90 -62.38
N LYS A 7 -18.75 70.95 -61.93
CA LYS A 7 -18.77 71.35 -60.51
C LYS A 7 -19.49 70.31 -59.63
N VAL A 8 -20.66 69.82 -60.07
CA VAL A 8 -21.43 68.81 -59.34
C VAL A 8 -20.67 67.47 -59.29
N GLY A 9 -20.04 67.06 -60.40
CA GLY A 9 -19.19 65.86 -60.43
C GLY A 9 -17.96 65.96 -59.53
N GLY A 10 -17.31 67.13 -59.47
CA GLY A 10 -16.19 67.37 -58.56
C GLY A 10 -16.58 67.30 -57.08
N ILE A 11 -17.74 67.86 -56.71
CA ILE A 11 -18.27 67.79 -55.34
C ILE A 11 -18.64 66.34 -54.96
N ALA A 12 -19.25 65.59 -55.88
CA ALA A 12 -19.58 64.18 -55.65
C ALA A 12 -18.34 63.30 -55.45
N LEU A 13 -17.28 63.51 -56.25
CA LEU A 13 -15.99 62.84 -56.07
C LEU A 13 -15.33 63.19 -54.74
N ALA A 14 -15.33 64.46 -54.36
CA ALA A 14 -14.78 64.89 -53.07
C ALA A 14 -15.53 64.26 -51.89
N ALA A 15 -16.87 64.17 -51.96
CA ALA A 15 -17.69 63.53 -50.95
C ALA A 15 -17.40 62.02 -50.83
N LEU A 16 -17.22 61.32 -51.95
CA LEU A 16 -16.87 59.89 -51.95
C LEU A 16 -15.47 59.62 -51.37
N LEU A 17 -14.50 60.48 -51.68
CA LEU A 17 -13.15 60.37 -51.10
C LEU A 17 -13.15 60.60 -49.59
N LEU A 18 -13.92 61.58 -49.10
CA LEU A 18 -14.08 61.82 -47.67
C LEU A 18 -14.74 60.62 -46.98
N ALA A 19 -15.83 60.09 -47.54
CA ALA A 19 -16.49 58.89 -47.00
C ALA A 19 -15.56 57.67 -46.98
N GLY A 20 -14.72 57.50 -48.00
CA GLY A 20 -13.71 56.43 -48.04
C GLY A 20 -12.64 56.59 -46.96
N LEU A 21 -12.15 57.82 -46.72
CA LEU A 21 -11.19 58.11 -45.65
C LEU A 21 -11.79 57.90 -44.26
N GLU A 22 -13.03 58.31 -44.05
CA GLU A 22 -13.77 58.08 -42.80
C GLU A 22 -13.95 56.58 -42.54
N ALA A 23 -14.38 55.81 -43.54
CA ALA A 23 -14.51 54.36 -43.43
C ALA A 23 -13.17 53.67 -43.13
N TRP A 24 -12.09 54.11 -43.78
CA TRP A 24 -10.75 53.59 -43.52
C TRP A 24 -10.25 53.94 -42.10
N ALA A 25 -10.48 55.17 -41.64
CA ALA A 25 -10.15 55.59 -40.29
C ALA A 25 -10.91 54.77 -39.24
N LEU A 26 -12.22 54.58 -39.40
CA LEU A 26 -13.03 53.76 -38.50
C LEU A 26 -12.57 52.29 -38.50
N PHE A 27 -12.29 51.73 -39.67
CA PHE A 27 -11.82 50.35 -39.78
C PHE A 27 -10.45 50.16 -39.11
N SER A 28 -9.52 51.09 -39.31
CA SER A 28 -8.18 51.02 -38.70
C SER A 28 -8.22 51.15 -37.18
N VAL A 29 -9.02 52.07 -36.63
CA VAL A 29 -9.21 52.22 -35.18
C VAL A 29 -9.85 50.97 -34.57
N TYR A 30 -10.88 50.42 -35.22
CA TYR A 30 -11.50 49.16 -34.78
C TYR A 30 -10.52 47.98 -34.80
N GLY A 31 -9.74 47.85 -35.87
CA GLY A 31 -8.72 46.81 -36.00
C GLY A 31 -7.64 46.92 -34.93
N HIS A 32 -7.15 48.13 -34.65
CA HIS A 32 -6.20 48.37 -33.56
C HIS A 32 -6.81 48.04 -32.19
N GLY A 33 -8.04 48.47 -31.94
CA GLY A 33 -8.76 48.16 -30.70
C GLY A 33 -8.90 46.66 -30.46
N LYS A 34 -9.27 45.88 -31.50
CA LYS A 34 -9.29 44.41 -31.40
C LYS A 34 -7.91 43.84 -31.11
N ALA A 35 -6.87 44.26 -31.84
CA ALA A 35 -5.52 43.74 -31.62
C ALA A 35 -5.01 43.98 -30.19
N VAL A 36 -5.28 45.16 -29.62
CA VAL A 36 -4.95 45.47 -28.23
C VAL A 36 -5.75 44.59 -27.26
N ARG A 37 -7.06 44.41 -27.50
CA ARG A 37 -7.90 43.53 -26.67
C ARG A 37 -7.46 42.07 -26.73
N ASP A 38 -7.14 41.57 -27.92
CA ASP A 38 -6.69 40.19 -28.13
C ASP A 38 -5.34 39.96 -27.44
N ALA A 39 -4.40 40.90 -27.56
CA ALA A 39 -3.12 40.83 -26.86
C ALA A 39 -3.28 40.85 -25.33
N GLU A 40 -4.13 41.74 -24.81
CA GLU A 40 -4.42 41.81 -23.36
C GLU A 40 -5.02 40.49 -22.86
N TRP A 41 -6.00 39.95 -23.59
CA TRP A 41 -6.61 38.67 -23.24
C TRP A 41 -5.60 37.52 -23.33
N GLN A 42 -4.80 37.44 -24.39
CA GLN A 42 -3.79 36.41 -24.54
C GLN A 42 -2.81 36.38 -23.37
N VAL A 43 -2.37 37.54 -22.88
CA VAL A 43 -1.52 37.64 -21.68
C VAL A 43 -2.25 37.14 -20.44
N ARG A 44 -3.52 37.54 -20.23
CA ARG A 44 -4.32 37.08 -19.09
C ARG A 44 -4.50 35.56 -19.08
N TRP A 45 -4.84 34.97 -20.23
CA TRP A 45 -4.99 33.52 -20.39
C TRP A 45 -3.66 32.80 -20.18
N SER A 46 -2.56 33.29 -20.77
CA SER A 46 -1.23 32.72 -20.57
C SER A 46 -0.81 32.71 -19.09
N ASN A 47 -1.05 33.81 -18.38
CA ASN A 47 -0.70 33.91 -16.95
C ASN A 47 -1.55 32.96 -16.11
N ARG A 48 -2.85 32.86 -16.41
CA ARG A 48 -3.75 31.93 -15.72
C ARG A 48 -3.37 30.49 -15.99
N ASP A 49 -3.15 30.10 -17.24
CA ASP A 49 -2.78 28.73 -17.62
C ASP A 49 -1.42 28.34 -17.02
N ALA A 50 -0.48 29.29 -16.88
CA ALA A 50 0.77 29.06 -16.16
C ALA A 50 0.52 28.82 -14.65
N GLY A 51 -0.34 29.62 -14.02
CA GLY A 51 -0.76 29.44 -12.63
C GLY A 51 -1.47 28.11 -12.40
N ASP A 52 -2.41 27.75 -13.28
CA ASP A 52 -3.17 26.49 -13.22
C ASP A 52 -2.23 25.29 -13.37
N LYS A 53 -1.26 25.34 -14.29
CA LYS A 53 -0.23 24.29 -14.42
C LYS A 53 0.63 24.16 -13.17
N GLN A 54 1.00 25.29 -12.56
CA GLN A 54 1.80 25.28 -11.33
C GLN A 54 1.00 24.71 -10.16
N ALA A 55 -0.25 25.14 -9.98
CA ALA A 55 -1.15 24.62 -8.94
C ALA A 55 -1.37 23.11 -9.11
N TRP A 56 -1.65 22.67 -10.34
CA TRP A 56 -1.81 21.26 -10.66
C TRP A 56 -0.55 20.44 -10.34
N ALA A 57 0.64 20.94 -10.68
CA ALA A 57 1.90 20.24 -10.36
C ALA A 57 2.17 20.14 -8.85
N ILE A 58 1.76 21.15 -8.07
CA ILE A 58 1.87 21.13 -6.60
C ILE A 58 0.90 20.12 -6.01
N ASP A 59 -0.35 20.13 -6.45
CA ASP A 59 -1.40 19.21 -5.98
C ASP A 59 -1.06 17.76 -6.35
N GLU A 60 -0.62 17.51 -7.59
CA GLU A 60 -0.17 16.17 -7.99
C GLU A 60 0.98 15.70 -7.12
N ARG A 61 1.98 16.55 -6.85
CA ARG A 61 3.10 16.18 -5.96
C ARG A 61 2.60 15.83 -4.56
N ALA A 62 1.72 16.65 -3.99
CA ALA A 62 1.17 16.41 -2.66
C ALA A 62 0.41 15.07 -2.57
N GLU A 63 -0.38 14.73 -3.59
CA GLU A 63 -1.09 13.44 -3.65
C GLU A 63 -0.13 12.26 -3.89
N ARG A 64 0.92 12.44 -4.72
CA ARG A 64 1.97 11.43 -4.92
C ARG A 64 2.76 11.16 -3.65
N ASP A 65 3.03 12.19 -2.84
CA ASP A 65 3.74 12.03 -1.57
C ASP A 65 2.88 11.24 -0.56
N LYS A 66 1.56 11.50 -0.50
CA LYS A 66 0.62 10.71 0.31
C LYS A 66 0.58 9.25 -0.15
N GLU A 67 0.50 9.01 -1.45
CA GLU A 67 0.50 7.66 -2.02
C GLU A 67 1.81 6.92 -1.69
N GLN A 68 2.96 7.56 -1.90
CA GLN A 68 4.26 6.98 -1.57
C GLN A 68 4.39 6.66 -0.07
N ALA A 69 3.91 7.55 0.81
CA ALA A 69 3.91 7.31 2.24
C ALA A 69 3.09 6.06 2.61
N ARG A 70 1.89 5.91 2.03
CA ARG A 70 1.03 4.73 2.24
C ARG A 70 1.69 3.45 1.72
N GLN A 71 2.25 3.48 0.52
CA GLN A 71 2.94 2.33 -0.07
C GLN A 71 4.15 1.91 0.76
N ASN A 72 4.95 2.88 1.24
CA ASN A 72 6.09 2.60 2.11
C ASN A 72 5.64 1.98 3.44
N SER A 73 4.53 2.43 4.01
CA SER A 73 3.99 1.84 5.23
C SER A 73 3.49 0.41 5.02
N ILE A 74 2.81 0.13 3.90
CA ILE A 74 2.41 -1.24 3.55
C ILE A 74 3.62 -2.14 3.33
N ASN A 75 4.62 -1.67 2.58
CA ASN A 75 5.86 -2.41 2.36
C ASN A 75 6.55 -2.77 3.68
N LYS A 76 6.57 -1.82 4.63
CA LYS A 76 7.10 -2.07 5.97
C LYS A 76 6.28 -3.11 6.74
N ALA A 77 4.95 -2.99 6.74
CA ALA A 77 4.07 -3.97 7.39
C ALA A 77 4.28 -5.39 6.82
N VAL A 78 4.46 -5.52 5.50
CA VAL A 78 4.77 -6.80 4.85
C VAL A 78 6.13 -7.34 5.31
N GLN A 79 7.17 -6.49 5.34
CA GLN A 79 8.51 -6.91 5.79
C GLN A 79 8.55 -7.28 7.29
N ASP A 80 7.84 -6.52 8.13
CA ASP A 80 7.72 -6.82 9.56
C ASP A 80 6.92 -8.11 9.78
N GLY A 81 5.83 -8.30 9.03
CA GLY A 81 5.05 -9.54 9.02
C GLY A 81 5.88 -10.75 8.61
N GLN A 82 6.66 -10.66 7.53
CA GLN A 82 7.53 -11.75 7.08
C GLN A 82 8.59 -12.10 8.15
N ARG A 83 9.22 -11.10 8.77
CA ARG A 83 10.18 -11.34 9.87
C ARG A 83 9.56 -12.06 11.06
N LYS A 84 8.30 -11.76 11.39
CA LYS A 84 7.57 -12.47 12.46
C LYS A 84 7.28 -13.92 12.08
N ILE A 85 6.91 -14.17 10.82
CA ILE A 85 6.73 -15.54 10.29
C ILE A 85 8.05 -16.31 10.38
N ASP A 86 9.14 -15.72 9.91
CA ASP A 86 10.45 -16.39 9.90
C ASP A 86 10.92 -16.73 11.32
N SER A 87 10.72 -15.82 12.29
CA SER A 87 10.98 -16.08 13.70
C SER A 87 10.13 -17.22 14.25
N ALA A 88 8.81 -17.19 14.02
CA ALA A 88 7.92 -18.24 14.50
C ALA A 88 8.26 -19.61 13.88
N VAL A 89 8.67 -19.65 12.61
CA VAL A 89 9.14 -20.87 11.96
C VAL A 89 10.43 -21.38 12.61
N ALA A 90 11.40 -20.51 12.90
CA ALA A 90 12.64 -20.88 13.57
C ALA A 90 12.39 -21.41 14.99
N ASP A 91 11.51 -20.75 15.74
CA ASP A 91 11.11 -21.16 17.09
C ASP A 91 10.39 -22.51 17.06
N ALA A 92 9.49 -22.72 16.09
CA ALA A 92 8.80 -23.99 15.90
C ALA A 92 9.75 -25.14 15.53
N VAL A 93 10.79 -24.89 14.70
CA VAL A 93 11.83 -25.89 14.40
C VAL A 93 12.61 -26.25 15.65
N THR A 94 13.02 -25.26 16.44
CA THR A 94 13.70 -25.48 17.73
C THR A 94 12.84 -26.31 18.67
N ALA A 95 11.57 -25.95 18.83
CA ALA A 95 10.62 -26.66 19.68
C ALA A 95 10.40 -28.11 19.24
N ARG A 96 10.23 -28.36 17.93
CA ARG A 96 10.11 -29.73 17.37
C ARG A 96 11.37 -30.56 17.63
N SER A 97 12.56 -29.97 17.48
CA SER A 97 13.81 -30.67 17.75
C SER A 97 13.94 -31.11 19.22
N ALA A 98 13.49 -30.26 20.15
CA ALA A 98 13.47 -30.54 21.57
C ALA A 98 12.42 -31.62 21.91
N ALA A 99 11.23 -31.51 21.33
CA ALA A 99 10.17 -32.51 21.46
C ALA A 99 10.63 -33.89 20.97
N ASP A 100 11.22 -33.98 19.77
CA ASP A 100 11.76 -35.24 19.22
C ASP A 100 12.83 -35.84 20.12
N SER A 101 13.72 -35.02 20.67
CA SER A 101 14.75 -35.47 21.61
C SER A 101 14.14 -36.02 22.90
N LEU A 102 13.12 -35.35 23.44
CA LEU A 102 12.40 -35.80 24.62
C LEU A 102 11.65 -37.11 24.35
N GLN A 103 10.96 -37.22 23.22
CA GLN A 103 10.24 -38.43 22.84
C GLN A 103 11.18 -39.63 22.71
N ARG A 104 12.37 -39.46 22.10
CA ARG A 104 13.41 -40.49 22.06
C ARG A 104 13.88 -40.91 23.45
N ALA A 105 14.06 -39.96 24.37
CA ALA A 105 14.45 -40.27 25.75
C ALA A 105 13.35 -41.03 26.51
N VAL A 106 12.08 -40.66 26.30
CA VAL A 106 10.91 -41.36 26.85
C VAL A 106 10.81 -42.79 26.30
N ASP A 107 11.09 -42.98 25.01
CA ASP A 107 11.09 -44.31 24.39
C ASP A 107 12.21 -45.22 24.90
N ASP A 108 13.43 -44.68 25.07
CA ASP A 108 14.54 -45.45 25.67
C ASP A 108 14.22 -45.86 27.12
N LEU A 109 13.70 -44.93 27.92
CA LEU A 109 13.30 -45.22 29.30
C LEU A 109 12.18 -46.27 29.36
N THR A 110 11.18 -46.14 28.48
CA THR A 110 10.08 -47.10 28.32
C THR A 110 10.60 -48.49 27.98
N GLU A 111 11.56 -48.60 27.05
CA GLU A 111 12.13 -49.88 26.65
C GLU A 111 12.99 -50.51 27.76
N ARG A 112 13.71 -49.70 28.54
CA ARG A 112 14.43 -50.17 29.74
C ARG A 112 13.47 -50.69 30.80
N LEU A 113 12.37 -49.98 31.05
CA LEU A 113 11.35 -50.40 32.02
C LEU A 113 10.72 -51.75 31.65
N LYS A 114 10.35 -51.93 30.37
CA LYS A 114 9.82 -53.22 29.87
C LYS A 114 10.80 -54.37 30.09
N ARG A 115 12.10 -54.16 29.84
CA ARG A 115 13.15 -55.17 30.05
C ARG A 115 13.37 -55.52 31.53
N THR A 116 13.25 -54.56 32.43
CA THR A 116 13.51 -54.75 33.88
C THR A 116 12.33 -55.40 34.60
N ALA A 117 11.10 -55.20 34.10
CA ALA A 117 9.90 -55.79 34.67
C ALA A 117 9.81 -57.32 34.53
N SER A 118 10.56 -57.93 33.60
CA SER A 118 10.53 -59.38 33.35
C SER A 118 11.50 -60.19 34.23
N SER A 119 12.39 -59.56 35.01
CA SER A 119 13.52 -60.23 35.66
C SER A 119 13.36 -60.52 37.16
N ASN A 120 12.30 -60.07 37.84
CA ASN A 120 12.16 -60.17 39.31
C ASN A 120 10.89 -60.93 39.73
N SER A 121 11.04 -62.12 40.34
CA SER A 121 9.93 -63.06 40.62
C SER A 121 9.12 -62.78 41.90
N CYS A 122 9.71 -62.15 42.92
CA CYS A 122 9.03 -61.94 44.21
C CYS A 122 8.04 -60.75 44.23
N THR A 123 8.13 -59.83 43.27
CA THR A 123 7.28 -58.62 43.18
C THR A 123 6.66 -58.43 41.79
N ALA A 124 6.66 -59.47 40.96
CA ALA A 124 6.36 -59.42 39.52
C ALA A 124 5.02 -58.73 39.15
N ALA A 125 3.97 -58.94 39.95
CA ALA A 125 2.66 -58.33 39.69
C ALA A 125 2.65 -56.82 39.97
N ALA A 126 3.29 -56.38 41.06
CA ALA A 126 3.41 -54.96 41.41
C ALA A 126 4.32 -54.21 40.42
N SER A 127 5.43 -54.83 39.99
CA SER A 127 6.32 -54.26 38.96
C SER A 127 5.65 -54.20 37.58
N ALA A 128 4.80 -55.18 37.23
CA ALA A 128 4.01 -55.15 36.00
C ALA A 128 2.97 -54.02 36.00
N ALA A 129 2.28 -53.79 37.13
CA ALA A 129 1.33 -52.69 37.28
C ALA A 129 2.02 -51.32 37.16
N ALA A 130 3.15 -51.12 37.86
CA ALA A 130 3.94 -49.89 37.78
C ALA A 130 4.45 -49.62 36.35
N THR A 131 4.90 -50.66 35.65
CA THR A 131 5.34 -50.56 34.25
C THR A 131 4.19 -50.11 33.35
N ARG A 132 3.00 -50.72 33.47
CA ARG A 132 1.82 -50.31 32.68
C ARG A 132 1.44 -48.84 32.92
N THR A 133 1.46 -48.38 34.17
CA THR A 133 1.20 -46.96 34.49
C THR A 133 2.23 -46.04 33.84
N ALA A 134 3.52 -46.39 33.89
CA ALA A 134 4.58 -45.61 33.24
C ALA A 134 4.40 -45.53 31.71
N LEU A 135 3.98 -46.64 31.06
CA LEU A 135 3.68 -46.67 29.63
C LEU A 135 2.50 -45.76 29.26
N VAL A 136 1.43 -45.77 30.06
CA VAL A 136 0.27 -44.90 29.84
C VAL A 136 0.66 -43.43 30.02
N LEU A 137 1.45 -43.09 31.04
CA LEU A 137 1.95 -41.74 31.23
C LEU A 137 2.81 -41.28 30.05
N ALA A 138 3.72 -42.14 29.55
CA ALA A 138 4.55 -41.84 28.38
C ALA A 138 3.70 -41.52 27.14
N GLU A 139 2.66 -42.32 26.86
CA GLU A 139 1.74 -42.09 25.75
C GLU A 139 0.91 -40.81 25.93
N LEU A 140 0.41 -40.55 27.15
CA LEU A 140 -0.31 -39.31 27.47
C LEU A 140 0.58 -38.08 27.28
N PHE A 141 1.83 -38.14 27.72
CA PHE A 141 2.81 -37.08 27.50
C PHE A 141 3.04 -36.81 26.01
N LYS A 142 3.24 -37.86 25.19
CA LYS A 142 3.39 -37.71 23.74
C LYS A 142 2.20 -37.03 23.08
N ARG A 143 0.98 -37.44 23.43
CA ARG A 143 -0.25 -36.83 22.89
C ARG A 143 -0.44 -35.40 23.35
N ALA A 144 -0.14 -35.11 24.61
CA ALA A 144 -0.24 -33.75 25.17
C ALA A 144 0.75 -32.81 24.49
N ASP A 145 2.00 -33.25 24.31
CA ASP A 145 3.06 -32.51 23.62
C ASP A 145 2.70 -32.24 22.14
N ALA A 146 2.25 -33.27 21.41
CA ALA A 146 1.79 -33.11 20.04
C ALA A 146 0.63 -32.09 19.94
N ARG A 147 -0.36 -32.19 20.84
CA ARG A 147 -1.49 -31.25 20.87
C ARG A 147 -1.06 -29.82 21.22
N ALA A 148 -0.10 -29.66 22.12
CA ALA A 148 0.47 -28.36 22.45
C ALA A 148 1.17 -27.74 21.24
N GLY A 149 1.91 -28.55 20.46
CA GLY A 149 2.54 -28.12 19.20
C GLY A 149 1.52 -27.65 18.15
N ASP A 150 0.42 -28.38 17.96
CA ASP A 150 -0.64 -27.97 17.02
C ASP A 150 -1.28 -26.63 17.43
N LEU A 151 -1.56 -26.46 18.72
CA LEU A 151 -2.13 -25.21 19.25
C LEU A 151 -1.17 -24.04 19.13
N ALA A 152 0.13 -24.25 19.38
CA ALA A 152 1.15 -23.24 19.19
C ALA A 152 1.23 -22.80 17.73
N ALA A 153 1.21 -23.74 16.78
CA ALA A 153 1.24 -23.43 15.35
C ALA A 153 0.05 -22.57 14.89
N GLU A 154 -1.17 -22.89 15.34
CA GLU A 154 -2.36 -22.09 15.05
C GLU A 154 -2.29 -20.70 15.71
N ALA A 155 -1.82 -20.63 16.96
CA ALA A 155 -1.65 -19.37 17.68
C ALA A 155 -0.63 -18.45 16.99
N ASP A 156 0.51 -18.99 16.57
CA ASP A 156 1.54 -18.22 15.86
C ASP A 156 1.05 -17.73 14.50
N GLN A 157 0.33 -18.59 13.76
CA GLN A 157 -0.23 -18.21 12.47
C GLN A 157 -1.29 -17.11 12.60
N SER A 158 -2.24 -17.28 13.51
CA SER A 158 -3.30 -16.30 13.76
C SER A 158 -2.73 -14.98 14.26
N ARG A 159 -1.78 -15.01 15.20
CA ARG A 159 -1.09 -13.82 15.71
C ARG A 159 -0.33 -13.10 14.61
N SER A 160 0.45 -13.82 13.79
CA SER A 160 1.21 -13.23 12.69
C SER A 160 0.32 -12.52 11.67
N ARG A 161 -0.81 -13.13 11.32
CA ARG A 161 -1.80 -12.51 10.43
C ARG A 161 -2.43 -11.28 11.07
N GLY A 162 -2.85 -11.39 12.32
CA GLY A 162 -3.50 -10.29 13.07
C GLY A 162 -2.62 -9.05 13.15
N VAL A 163 -1.37 -9.20 13.61
CA VAL A 163 -0.45 -8.07 13.75
C VAL A 163 -0.07 -7.45 12.40
N THR A 164 0.00 -8.26 11.33
CA THR A 164 0.27 -7.73 9.98
C THR A 164 -0.91 -6.90 9.47
N CYS A 165 -2.14 -7.37 9.70
CA CYS A 165 -3.36 -6.63 9.35
C CYS A 165 -3.45 -5.31 10.13
N GLU A 166 -3.16 -5.32 11.43
CA GLU A 166 -3.15 -4.12 12.28
C GLU A 166 -2.13 -3.10 11.80
N GLN A 167 -0.89 -3.52 11.54
CA GLN A 167 0.17 -2.65 11.02
C GLN A 167 -0.17 -2.08 9.63
N ALA A 168 -0.77 -2.88 8.75
CA ALA A 168 -1.22 -2.42 7.45
C ALA A 168 -2.34 -1.37 7.57
N TYR A 169 -3.29 -1.60 8.48
CA TYR A 169 -4.38 -0.66 8.74
C TYR A 169 -3.88 0.66 9.31
N GLU A 170 -3.03 0.63 10.34
CA GLU A 170 -2.40 1.83 10.93
C GLU A 170 -1.65 2.64 9.86
N GLY A 171 -0.91 1.94 9.00
CA GLY A 171 -0.17 2.54 7.90
C GLY A 171 -1.01 3.29 6.87
N VAL A 172 -2.20 2.78 6.53
CA VAL A 172 -3.12 3.44 5.59
C VAL A 172 -3.98 4.50 6.27
N ALA A 173 -4.33 4.29 7.54
CA ALA A 173 -5.10 5.22 8.35
C ALA A 173 -4.32 6.50 8.71
N GLY A 174 -2.99 6.49 8.57
CA GLY A 174 -2.13 7.64 8.89
C GLY A 174 -2.15 8.00 10.38
N ARG A 175 -2.44 7.04 11.25
CA ARG A 175 -2.35 7.22 12.70
C ARG A 175 -0.89 6.98 13.12
N PRO A 176 -0.29 7.88 13.92
CA PRO A 176 1.07 7.69 14.43
C PRO A 176 1.18 6.48 15.36
#